data_AF-A0A0U3T7C0-F1
#
_entry.id   AF-A0A0U3T7C0-F1
#
_cell.length_a   1.000
_cell.length_b   1.000
_cell.length_c   1.000
_cell.angle_alpha   90.00
_cell.angle_beta   90.00
_cell.angle_gamma   90.00
#
_symmetry.space_group_name_H-M   'P 1'
#
loop_
_entity.id
_entity.type
_entity.pdbx_description
1 polymer ?
#
loop_
_entity_poly.entity_id
_entity_poly.type
_entity_poly.pdbx_seq_one_letter_code
_entity_poly.pdbx_strand_id
1 'polypeptide(L)'
;MSLISKVQQPDSNGRIQHVTPESAGWEYVGFDAYLLKKGQSLKLSSGDKELCLVLVAGFASVKTRHAEFPNLGKRLSPFERIPPYSVYVPHNDEVEVYADSDLELAVCNAPSKGNLPARLIAPEDVGVEHRGKGRNQRLVHNILPDNKEADSLLVVEVYTDEGATSSYPSHKHDQKTSPDETYLEETYYHRFDPEPGFAMQRVYTDDRSLDECMAPYNRDVVTVPRGYHPVATIAGYDNYYLNVMAGPVRLWKFTWEKDHAWVNSDQYPRSK
;
A
#
# COMPACT_ATOMS: atom_id res chain seq x y z
N MET A 1 1.57 2.27 -21.29
CA MET A 1 2.30 2.89 -20.15
C MET A 1 2.76 1.74 -19.27
N SER A 2 4.00 1.76 -18.75
CA SER A 2 4.47 0.71 -17.84
C SER A 2 3.62 0.73 -16.57
N LEU A 3 3.13 -0.42 -16.12
CA LEU A 3 2.45 -0.55 -14.82
C LEU A 3 3.43 -0.74 -13.66
N ILE A 4 4.74 -0.75 -13.92
CA ILE A 4 5.78 -0.85 -12.91
C ILE A 4 6.68 0.39 -12.91
N SER A 5 6.84 0.99 -11.73
CA SER A 5 7.82 2.03 -11.40
C SER A 5 8.99 1.40 -10.65
N LYS A 6 10.16 1.40 -11.29
CA LYS A 6 11.39 0.85 -10.70
C LYS A 6 11.94 1.80 -9.63
N VAL A 7 12.43 1.22 -8.54
CA VAL A 7 13.11 2.00 -7.48
C VAL A 7 14.25 2.85 -8.07
N GLN A 8 14.33 4.10 -7.64
CA GLN A 8 15.39 5.02 -8.04
C GLN A 8 16.43 5.17 -6.92
N GLN A 9 17.61 5.68 -7.26
CA GLN A 9 18.53 6.15 -6.24
C GLN A 9 17.89 7.31 -5.45
N PRO A 10 18.10 7.39 -4.13
CA PRO A 10 17.53 8.47 -3.33
C PRO A 10 17.93 9.85 -3.88
N ASP A 11 16.96 10.72 -4.11
CA ASP A 11 17.22 12.12 -4.47
C ASP A 11 17.78 12.93 -3.28
N SER A 12 17.94 14.24 -3.43
CA SER A 12 18.48 15.11 -2.36
C SER A 12 17.64 15.11 -1.08
N ASN A 13 16.37 14.72 -1.17
CA ASN A 13 15.45 14.58 -0.03
C ASN A 13 15.27 13.12 0.39
N GLY A 14 16.05 12.19 -0.18
CA GLY A 14 15.97 10.77 0.10
C GLY A 14 14.85 10.03 -0.64
N ARG A 15 14.13 10.67 -1.57
CA ARG A 15 12.99 10.03 -2.26
C ARG A 15 13.48 8.99 -3.27
N ILE A 16 12.88 7.80 -3.22
CA ILE A 16 13.22 6.64 -4.06
C ILE A 16 12.06 6.18 -4.95
N GLN A 17 10.84 6.59 -4.64
CA GLN A 17 9.62 6.33 -5.42
C GLN A 17 8.78 7.60 -5.47
N HIS A 18 8.18 7.85 -6.63
CA HIS A 18 7.28 8.98 -6.86
C HIS A 18 6.26 8.61 -7.91
N VAL A 19 5.06 8.22 -7.46
CA VAL A 19 3.90 7.94 -8.29
C VAL A 19 2.86 9.02 -8.04
N THR A 20 2.52 9.77 -9.07
CA THR A 20 1.44 10.76 -9.08
C THR A 20 0.30 10.34 -9.99
N PRO A 21 -0.90 10.93 -9.83
CA PRO A 21 -2.00 10.71 -10.76
C PRO A 21 -1.62 10.89 -12.24
N GLU A 22 -0.85 11.93 -12.55
CA GLU A 22 -0.39 12.22 -13.91
C GLU A 22 0.56 11.13 -14.43
N SER A 23 1.50 10.68 -13.61
CA SER A 23 2.47 9.65 -14.00
C SER A 23 1.83 8.26 -14.18
N ALA A 24 0.80 7.95 -13.40
CA ALA A 24 0.05 6.71 -13.46
C ALA A 24 -1.09 6.74 -14.50
N GLY A 25 -1.46 7.93 -14.98
CA GLY A 25 -2.56 8.13 -15.92
C GLY A 25 -3.94 7.96 -15.29
N TRP A 26 -4.11 8.35 -14.03
CA TRP A 26 -5.34 8.19 -13.25
C TRP A 26 -5.69 9.47 -12.44
N GLU A 27 -6.63 9.44 -11.50
CA GLU A 27 -7.24 10.64 -10.90
C GLU A 27 -6.96 10.89 -9.41
N TYR A 28 -6.69 9.86 -8.60
CA TYR A 28 -6.72 9.97 -7.14
C TYR A 28 -5.38 9.63 -6.48
N VAL A 29 -4.87 8.42 -6.66
CA VAL A 29 -3.80 7.90 -5.80
C VAL A 29 -2.45 8.54 -6.12
N GLY A 30 -1.76 9.00 -5.08
CA GLY A 30 -0.33 9.27 -5.12
C GLY A 30 0.42 8.45 -4.07
N PHE A 31 1.66 8.12 -4.38
CA PHE A 31 2.54 7.36 -3.50
C PHE A 31 3.99 7.82 -3.64
N ASP A 32 4.62 8.15 -2.52
CA ASP A 32 6.05 8.39 -2.44
C ASP A 32 6.68 7.46 -1.40
N ALA A 33 7.95 7.11 -1.60
CA ALA A 33 8.75 6.45 -0.56
C ALA A 33 10.11 7.14 -0.42
N TYR A 34 10.58 7.25 0.82
CA TYR A 34 11.80 7.95 1.19
C TYR A 34 12.70 7.05 2.03
N LEU A 35 14.01 7.15 1.79
CA LEU A 35 15.07 6.62 2.64
C LEU A 35 15.82 7.79 3.27
N LEU A 36 15.61 7.99 4.56
CA LEU A 36 16.31 9.02 5.34
C LEU A 36 17.35 8.36 6.24
N LYS A 37 18.47 9.05 6.44
CA LYS A 37 19.45 8.71 7.47
C LYS A 37 19.09 9.37 8.79
N LYS A 38 19.50 8.73 9.89
CA LYS A 38 19.33 9.31 11.23
C LYS A 38 19.79 10.77 11.28
N GLY A 39 18.94 11.62 11.84
CA GLY A 39 19.18 13.05 12.00
C GLY A 39 18.79 13.92 10.80
N GLN A 40 18.32 13.32 9.68
CA GLN A 40 17.75 14.08 8.57
C GLN A 40 16.30 14.46 8.85
N SER A 41 15.90 15.61 8.31
CA SER A 41 14.50 16.04 8.28
C SER A 41 13.96 16.04 6.85
N LEU A 42 12.69 15.67 6.70
CA LEU A 42 11.91 15.79 5.47
C LEU A 42 10.75 16.74 5.72
N LYS A 43 10.58 17.74 4.85
CA LYS A 43 9.43 18.66 4.87
C LYS A 43 8.47 18.31 3.75
N LEU A 44 7.18 18.23 4.09
CA LEU A 44 6.09 17.91 3.17
C LEU A 44 4.99 18.94 3.32
N SER A 45 4.30 19.25 2.23
CA SER A 45 3.05 20.01 2.24
C SER A 45 1.95 19.09 1.75
N SER A 46 0.82 19.02 2.46
CA SER A 46 -0.30 18.19 2.04
C SER A 46 -1.12 18.83 0.93
N GLY A 47 -1.05 20.16 0.76
CA GLY A 47 -1.73 20.87 -0.32
C GLY A 47 -3.24 20.62 -0.30
N ASP A 48 -3.82 20.20 -1.42
CA ASP A 48 -5.22 19.80 -1.56
C ASP A 48 -5.48 18.30 -1.30
N LYS A 49 -4.49 17.60 -0.72
CA LYS A 49 -4.51 16.16 -0.48
C LYS A 49 -4.44 15.84 1.00
N GLU A 50 -5.03 14.74 1.42
CA GLU A 50 -4.71 14.12 2.70
C GLU A 50 -3.51 13.18 2.54
N LEU A 51 -2.76 12.98 3.63
CA LEU A 51 -1.60 12.08 3.68
C LEU A 51 -1.80 11.00 4.75
N CYS A 52 -1.29 9.81 4.47
CA CYS A 52 -1.01 8.79 5.48
C CYS A 52 0.49 8.47 5.43
N LEU A 53 1.21 8.89 6.46
CA LEU A 53 2.65 8.70 6.62
C LEU A 53 2.86 7.36 7.32
N VAL A 54 3.32 6.34 6.62
CA VAL A 54 3.54 4.99 7.17
C VAL A 54 5.04 4.80 7.42
N LEU A 55 5.43 4.55 8.67
CA LEU A 55 6.80 4.19 9.01
C LEU A 55 7.00 2.71 8.63
N VAL A 56 7.44 2.47 7.39
CA VAL A 56 7.66 1.11 6.87
C VAL A 56 8.75 0.41 7.68
N ALA A 57 9.84 1.12 8.00
CA ALA A 57 10.90 0.67 8.88
C ALA A 57 11.64 1.86 9.51
N GLY A 58 12.06 1.72 10.77
CA GLY A 58 12.78 2.76 11.51
C GLY A 58 11.89 3.58 12.44
N PHE A 59 12.49 4.61 13.03
CA PHE A 59 11.90 5.49 14.03
C PHE A 59 11.92 6.94 13.55
N ALA A 60 10.86 7.68 13.85
CA ALA A 60 10.74 9.08 13.48
C ALA A 60 9.88 9.88 14.44
N SER A 61 10.07 11.20 14.43
CA SER A 61 9.20 12.15 15.09
C SER A 61 8.52 12.99 14.01
N VAL A 62 7.20 13.14 14.10
CA VAL A 62 6.39 13.85 13.10
C VAL A 62 5.76 15.08 13.74
N LYS A 63 5.90 16.23 13.10
CA LYS A 63 5.28 17.48 13.50
C LYS A 63 4.42 18.01 12.37
N THR A 64 3.18 18.41 12.66
CA THR A 64 2.33 19.16 11.73
C THR A 64 2.16 20.61 12.21
N ARG A 65 1.38 21.45 11.52
CA ARG A 65 1.04 22.79 12.03
C ARG A 65 0.26 22.74 13.35
N HIS A 66 -0.41 21.62 13.63
CA HIS A 66 -1.41 21.52 14.69
C HIS A 66 -1.11 20.43 15.73
N ALA A 67 -0.19 19.51 15.45
CA ALA A 67 0.11 18.40 16.35
C ALA A 67 1.60 17.99 16.30
N GLU A 68 2.06 17.31 17.35
CA GLU A 68 3.39 16.71 17.42
C GLU A 68 3.28 15.26 17.90
N PHE A 69 4.01 14.36 17.24
CA PHE A 69 4.04 12.93 17.49
C PHE A 69 5.49 12.47 17.60
N PRO A 70 6.10 12.55 18.81
CA PRO A 70 7.51 12.23 19.00
C PRO A 70 7.74 10.71 19.16
N ASN A 71 8.95 10.25 18.79
CA ASN A 71 9.45 8.89 19.03
C ASN A 71 8.54 7.76 18.50
N LEU A 72 8.02 7.91 17.28
CA LEU A 72 7.22 6.88 16.61
C LEU A 72 8.09 5.77 16.04
N GLY A 73 7.48 4.60 15.84
CA GLY A 73 8.10 3.43 15.23
C GLY A 73 8.30 2.27 16.20
N LYS A 74 8.36 1.05 15.66
CA LYS A 74 8.56 -0.17 16.47
C LYS A 74 9.38 -1.26 15.76
N ARG A 75 9.42 -1.22 14.43
CA ARG A 75 10.11 -2.21 13.59
C ARG A 75 11.23 -1.55 12.78
N LEU A 76 12.36 -2.23 12.67
CA LEU A 76 13.49 -1.88 11.80
C LEU A 76 13.39 -2.56 10.43
N SER A 77 12.47 -3.50 10.27
CA SER A 77 12.12 -4.13 8.99
C SER A 77 10.62 -4.40 8.94
N PRO A 78 9.95 -4.26 7.76
CA PRO A 78 8.58 -4.73 7.63
C PRO A 78 8.47 -6.22 7.99
N PHE A 79 9.49 -7.03 7.69
CA PHE A 79 9.53 -8.47 7.95
C PHE A 79 9.57 -8.88 9.43
N GLU A 80 9.55 -7.93 10.38
CA GLU A 80 9.22 -8.21 11.78
C GLU A 80 7.74 -8.54 12.00
N ARG A 81 6.88 -8.31 10.98
CA ARG A 81 5.46 -8.71 10.94
C ARG A 81 4.62 -8.19 12.10
N ILE A 82 5.00 -7.03 12.62
CA ILE A 82 4.21 -6.26 13.58
C ILE A 82 3.63 -5.02 12.90
N PRO A 83 2.43 -4.56 13.30
CA PRO A 83 1.81 -3.39 12.70
C PRO A 83 2.69 -2.13 12.78
N PRO A 84 2.65 -1.26 11.76
CA PRO A 84 3.44 -0.03 11.74
C PRO A 84 2.82 1.05 12.63
N TYR A 85 3.64 2.06 12.94
CA TYR A 85 3.11 3.37 13.30
C TYR A 85 2.83 4.15 12.02
N SER A 86 1.70 4.88 12.00
CA SER A 86 1.38 5.80 10.91
C SER A 86 0.80 7.12 11.43
N VAL A 87 0.88 8.18 10.63
CA VAL A 87 0.25 9.47 10.94
C VAL A 87 -0.65 9.89 9.78
N TYR A 88 -1.93 10.10 10.08
CA TYR A 88 -2.86 10.75 9.16
C TYR A 88 -2.69 12.27 9.26
N VAL A 89 -2.60 12.94 8.11
CA VAL A 89 -2.48 14.39 8.01
C VAL A 89 -3.54 14.91 7.03
N PRO A 90 -4.37 15.89 7.41
CA PRO A 90 -5.38 16.43 6.50
C PRO A 90 -4.74 17.30 5.40
N HIS A 91 -5.55 17.65 4.40
CA HIS A 91 -5.20 18.70 3.45
C HIS A 91 -4.94 20.06 4.14
N ASN A 92 -4.22 20.94 3.44
CA ASN A 92 -3.80 22.28 3.87
C ASN A 92 -2.91 22.32 5.14
N ASP A 93 -2.10 21.29 5.35
CA ASP A 93 -1.15 21.18 6.47
C ASP A 93 0.31 21.14 5.96
N GLU A 94 1.26 21.39 6.86
CA GLU A 94 2.69 21.25 6.62
C GLU A 94 3.24 20.25 7.64
N VAL A 95 4.11 19.36 7.17
CA VAL A 95 4.68 18.29 7.98
C VAL A 95 6.19 18.40 7.97
N GLU A 96 6.80 18.25 9.14
CA GLU A 96 8.21 17.96 9.30
C GLU A 96 8.37 16.57 9.93
N VAL A 97 9.05 15.68 9.22
CA VAL A 97 9.43 14.35 9.70
C VAL A 97 10.91 14.38 10.03
N TYR A 98 11.26 14.10 11.28
CA TYR A 98 12.64 13.94 11.73
C TYR A 98 12.96 12.46 11.91
N ALA A 99 14.02 11.98 11.25
CA ALA A 99 14.44 10.59 11.31
C ALA A 99 15.25 10.31 12.59
N ASP A 100 14.64 9.66 13.58
CA ASP A 100 15.28 9.29 14.85
C ASP A 100 16.25 8.08 14.69
N SER A 101 16.08 7.33 13.60
CA SER A 101 17.01 6.32 13.07
C SER A 101 17.13 6.44 11.54
N ASP A 102 17.85 5.53 10.90
CA ASP A 102 17.63 5.30 9.47
C ASP A 102 16.15 4.91 9.28
N LEU A 103 15.49 5.53 8.31
CA LEU A 103 14.04 5.51 8.16
C LEU A 103 13.65 5.22 6.72
N GLU A 104 12.75 4.26 6.55
CA GLU A 104 11.98 4.03 5.33
C GLU A 104 10.54 4.52 5.56
N LEU A 105 10.19 5.64 4.93
CA LEU A 105 8.90 6.30 5.09
C LEU A 105 8.11 6.19 3.78
N ALA A 106 6.88 5.70 3.85
CA ALA A 106 5.92 5.79 2.76
C ALA A 106 4.95 6.96 3.01
N VAL A 107 4.71 7.76 1.97
CA VAL A 107 3.77 8.89 1.98
C VAL A 107 2.64 8.56 1.00
N CYS A 108 1.54 8.07 1.55
CA CYS A 108 0.33 7.76 0.80
C CYS A 108 -0.50 9.04 0.66
N ASN A 109 -0.98 9.41 -0.53
CA ASN A 109 -1.78 10.63 -0.70
C ASN A 109 -2.96 10.45 -1.65
N ALA A 110 -4.04 11.20 -1.40
CA ALA A 110 -5.22 11.28 -2.26
C ALA A 110 -5.94 12.64 -2.04
N PRO A 111 -6.78 13.10 -2.98
CA PRO A 111 -7.54 14.34 -2.82
C PRO A 111 -8.37 14.35 -1.53
N SER A 112 -8.43 15.51 -0.85
CA SER A 112 -9.19 15.68 0.38
C SER A 112 -9.95 17.01 0.39
N LYS A 113 -11.13 17.01 1.01
CA LYS A 113 -12.03 18.18 1.13
C LYS A 113 -12.71 18.25 2.50
N GLY A 114 -12.43 17.30 3.38
CA GLY A 114 -12.95 17.19 4.73
C GLY A 114 -12.19 18.07 5.71
N ASN A 115 -12.32 17.79 7.00
CA ASN A 115 -11.80 18.64 8.08
C ASN A 115 -11.28 17.82 9.27
N LEU A 116 -10.90 16.56 9.02
CA LEU A 116 -10.37 15.66 10.04
C LEU A 116 -9.05 16.22 10.61
N PRO A 117 -8.79 16.05 11.93
CA PRO A 117 -7.52 16.48 12.50
C PRO A 117 -6.39 15.52 12.13
N ALA A 118 -5.15 16.03 12.16
CA ALA A 118 -3.98 15.16 12.15
C ALA A 118 -4.03 14.22 13.36
N ARG A 119 -3.73 12.94 13.15
CA ARG A 119 -3.79 11.93 14.23
C ARG A 119 -2.78 10.81 14.02
N LEU A 120 -2.37 10.23 15.15
CA LEU A 120 -1.62 8.99 15.16
C LEU A 120 -2.54 7.80 14.85
N ILE A 121 -2.00 6.84 14.12
CA ILE A 121 -2.53 5.48 13.96
C ILE A 121 -1.45 4.56 14.54
N ALA A 122 -1.62 4.18 15.80
CA ALA A 122 -0.65 3.35 16.51
C ALA A 122 -0.89 1.87 16.20
N PRO A 123 0.06 0.96 16.47
CA PRO A 123 -0.12 -0.48 16.22
C PRO A 123 -1.40 -1.09 16.81
N GLU A 124 -1.86 -0.58 17.94
CA GLU A 124 -3.11 -0.96 18.60
C GLU A 124 -4.39 -0.53 17.85
N ASP A 125 -4.30 0.47 16.98
CA ASP A 125 -5.41 0.94 16.13
C ASP A 125 -5.54 0.14 14.83
N VAL A 126 -4.50 -0.63 14.49
CA VAL A 126 -4.38 -1.37 13.23
C VAL A 126 -5.06 -2.73 13.34
N GLY A 127 -6.07 -2.97 12.50
CA GLY A 127 -6.77 -4.25 12.46
C GLY A 127 -5.89 -5.34 11.86
N VAL A 128 -5.59 -6.39 12.63
CA VAL A 128 -4.78 -7.55 12.19
C VAL A 128 -5.67 -8.73 11.84
N GLU A 129 -5.48 -9.30 10.65
CA GLU A 129 -6.22 -10.49 10.20
C GLU A 129 -5.31 -11.51 9.50
N HIS A 130 -5.70 -12.78 9.58
CA HIS A 130 -5.12 -13.84 8.77
C HIS A 130 -6.14 -14.26 7.72
N ARG A 131 -5.82 -14.08 6.45
CA ARG A 131 -6.77 -14.28 5.34
C ARG A 131 -6.39 -15.48 4.48
N GLY A 132 -7.36 -16.36 4.23
CA GLY A 132 -7.22 -17.54 3.37
C GLY A 132 -6.68 -18.79 4.09
N LYS A 133 -6.43 -19.85 3.32
CA LYS A 133 -5.98 -21.18 3.78
C LYS A 133 -4.79 -21.63 2.93
N GLY A 134 -3.99 -22.60 3.37
CA GLY A 134 -2.97 -23.25 2.53
C GLY A 134 -2.01 -22.28 1.81
N ARG A 135 -1.87 -22.42 0.48
CA ARG A 135 -1.01 -21.55 -0.35
C ARG A 135 -1.63 -20.17 -0.66
N ASN A 136 -2.74 -19.83 -0.01
CA ASN A 136 -3.41 -18.53 -0.09
C ASN A 136 -3.55 -17.90 1.31
N GLN A 137 -2.75 -18.33 2.30
CA GLN A 137 -2.75 -17.73 3.64
C GLN A 137 -1.82 -16.51 3.66
N ARG A 138 -2.31 -15.38 4.18
CA ARG A 138 -1.57 -14.13 4.33
C ARG A 138 -1.84 -13.49 5.68
N LEU A 139 -0.90 -12.69 6.16
CA LEU A 139 -1.09 -11.75 7.27
C LEU A 139 -1.40 -10.38 6.68
N VAL A 140 -2.43 -9.71 7.18
CA VAL A 140 -2.88 -8.40 6.70
C VAL A 140 -3.00 -7.45 7.88
N HIS A 141 -2.49 -6.23 7.71
CA HIS A 141 -2.64 -5.14 8.67
C HIS A 141 -3.40 -3.99 8.00
N ASN A 142 -4.63 -3.76 8.47
CA ASN A 142 -5.53 -2.72 7.99
C ASN A 142 -5.20 -1.39 8.68
N ILE A 143 -4.25 -0.64 8.10
CA ILE A 143 -3.73 0.62 8.65
C ILE A 143 -4.80 1.72 8.63
N LEU A 144 -5.47 1.90 7.49
CA LEU A 144 -6.52 2.90 7.31
C LEU A 144 -7.67 2.31 6.46
N PRO A 145 -8.48 1.40 7.01
CA PRO A 145 -9.61 0.78 6.31
C PRO A 145 -10.80 1.74 6.13
N ASP A 146 -11.79 1.33 5.33
CA ASP A 146 -12.98 2.14 5.00
C ASP A 146 -13.89 2.44 6.19
N ASN A 147 -13.82 1.63 7.26
CA ASN A 147 -14.55 1.84 8.51
C ASN A 147 -13.84 2.79 9.52
N LYS A 148 -12.69 3.36 9.14
CA LYS A 148 -11.97 4.40 9.90
C LYS A 148 -12.02 5.72 9.13
N GLU A 149 -11.90 6.85 9.83
CA GLU A 149 -12.07 8.17 9.24
C GLU A 149 -10.90 8.60 8.33
N ALA A 150 -11.20 8.87 7.06
CA ALA A 150 -10.39 9.60 6.10
C ALA A 150 -11.33 10.03 4.95
N ASP A 151 -10.92 10.98 4.12
CA ASP A 151 -11.76 11.45 3.02
C ASP A 151 -11.75 10.47 1.84
N SER A 152 -10.56 9.99 1.47
CA SER A 152 -10.33 9.21 0.25
C SER A 152 -9.48 7.96 0.49
N LEU A 153 -8.44 8.07 1.32
CA LEU A 153 -7.39 7.06 1.49
C LEU A 153 -7.90 5.78 2.14
N LEU A 154 -7.50 4.68 1.53
CA LEU A 154 -7.49 3.34 2.11
C LEU A 154 -6.05 2.84 2.08
N VAL A 155 -5.54 2.36 3.22
CA VAL A 155 -4.15 1.90 3.34
C VAL A 155 -4.09 0.55 4.07
N VAL A 156 -3.42 -0.41 3.47
CA VAL A 156 -3.28 -1.78 3.99
C VAL A 156 -1.90 -2.32 3.64
N GLU A 157 -1.29 -3.08 4.56
CA GLU A 157 -0.09 -3.87 4.23
C GLU A 157 -0.38 -5.36 4.33
N VAL A 158 0.26 -6.14 3.47
CA VAL A 158 0.06 -7.59 3.36
C VAL A 158 1.40 -8.30 3.33
N TYR A 159 1.47 -9.42 4.04
CA TYR A 159 2.60 -10.33 4.05
C TYR A 159 2.19 -11.64 3.40
N THR A 160 2.96 -12.05 2.40
CA THR A 160 2.76 -13.26 1.63
C THR A 160 4.03 -14.06 1.67
N ASP A 161 3.97 -15.21 2.34
CA ASP A 161 5.12 -16.08 2.49
C ASP A 161 5.50 -16.70 1.15
N GLU A 162 6.77 -17.07 1.00
CA GLU A 162 7.33 -17.67 -0.21
C GLU A 162 6.50 -18.87 -0.74
N GLY A 163 6.22 -18.87 -2.04
CA GLY A 163 5.41 -19.89 -2.72
C GLY A 163 3.90 -19.81 -2.48
N ALA A 164 3.40 -18.81 -1.74
CA ALA A 164 1.98 -18.48 -1.64
C ALA A 164 1.53 -17.44 -2.69
N THR A 165 0.22 -17.35 -2.92
CA THR A 165 -0.40 -16.29 -3.74
C THR A 165 -1.24 -15.34 -2.87
N SER A 166 -1.21 -14.07 -3.21
CA SER A 166 -2.00 -13.02 -2.58
C SER A 166 -2.67 -12.12 -3.61
N SER A 167 -3.50 -11.18 -3.13
CA SER A 167 -4.54 -10.53 -3.94
C SER A 167 -5.33 -11.57 -4.78
N TYR A 168 -5.48 -12.76 -4.20
CA TYR A 168 -6.04 -13.97 -4.79
C TYR A 168 -7.08 -14.61 -3.83
N PRO A 169 -8.23 -15.12 -4.29
CA PRO A 169 -8.70 -15.17 -5.67
C PRO A 169 -8.78 -13.80 -6.32
N SER A 170 -8.48 -13.76 -7.62
CA SER A 170 -8.42 -12.53 -8.41
C SER A 170 -9.67 -11.69 -8.18
N HIS A 171 -9.49 -10.40 -7.89
CA HIS A 171 -10.57 -9.45 -7.68
C HIS A 171 -10.27 -8.13 -8.37
N LYS A 172 -11.30 -7.33 -8.64
CA LYS A 172 -11.19 -6.00 -9.26
C LYS A 172 -12.14 -5.00 -8.60
N HIS A 173 -11.75 -3.74 -8.65
CA HIS A 173 -12.50 -2.57 -8.19
C HIS A 173 -12.24 -1.41 -9.17
N ASP A 174 -12.75 -1.56 -10.39
CA ASP A 174 -12.40 -0.73 -11.55
C ASP A 174 -13.62 -0.12 -12.29
N GLN A 175 -14.84 -0.33 -11.77
CA GLN A 175 -16.06 0.20 -12.38
C GLN A 175 -16.64 1.38 -11.59
N LYS A 176 -16.67 2.57 -12.21
CA LYS A 176 -17.22 3.79 -11.58
C LYS A 176 -18.73 3.77 -11.37
N THR A 177 -19.46 3.01 -12.18
CA THR A 177 -20.94 3.02 -12.23
C THR A 177 -21.58 1.72 -11.75
N SER A 178 -20.78 0.81 -11.18
CA SER A 178 -21.30 -0.47 -10.69
C SER A 178 -22.02 -0.29 -9.34
N PRO A 179 -23.19 -0.92 -9.12
CA PRO A 179 -23.78 -0.99 -7.79
C PRO A 179 -23.05 -2.00 -6.89
N ASP A 180 -22.33 -2.96 -7.47
CA ASP A 180 -21.72 -4.10 -6.79
C ASP A 180 -20.21 -3.99 -6.62
N GLU A 181 -19.63 -2.91 -7.10
CA GLU A 181 -18.18 -2.67 -7.11
C GLU A 181 -17.93 -1.15 -7.07
N THR A 182 -16.84 -0.73 -6.45
CA THR A 182 -16.37 0.66 -6.45
C THR A 182 -15.17 0.81 -7.36
N TYR A 183 -14.99 1.98 -7.97
CA TYR A 183 -13.73 2.33 -8.63
C TYR A 183 -12.72 2.77 -7.58
N LEU A 184 -11.64 2.02 -7.44
CA LEU A 184 -10.48 2.32 -6.60
C LEU A 184 -9.21 2.07 -7.42
N GLU A 185 -8.44 3.13 -7.62
CA GLU A 185 -7.05 2.99 -8.08
C GLU A 185 -6.23 2.34 -6.98
N GLU A 186 -5.20 1.56 -7.33
CA GLU A 186 -4.36 0.90 -6.34
C GLU A 186 -2.88 0.90 -6.71
N THR A 187 -2.01 1.17 -5.72
CA THR A 187 -0.56 0.95 -5.81
C THR A 187 -0.12 -0.24 -4.96
N TYR A 188 0.99 -0.87 -5.33
CA TYR A 188 1.65 -1.94 -4.58
C TYR A 188 3.13 -1.61 -4.42
N TYR A 189 3.57 -1.19 -3.23
CA TYR A 189 5.00 -1.00 -2.92
C TYR A 189 5.61 -2.27 -2.35
N HIS A 190 6.42 -2.97 -3.12
CA HIS A 190 6.94 -4.29 -2.76
C HIS A 190 8.22 -4.24 -1.93
N ARG A 191 8.35 -5.15 -0.98
CA ARG A 191 9.60 -5.50 -0.28
C ARG A 191 9.80 -7.02 -0.33
N PHE A 192 11.06 -7.46 -0.27
CA PHE A 192 11.40 -8.88 -0.24
C PHE A 192 12.40 -9.22 0.85
N ASP A 193 12.29 -10.42 1.42
CA ASP A 193 13.26 -11.01 2.31
C ASP A 193 13.62 -12.43 1.83
N PRO A 194 14.87 -12.70 1.45
CA PRO A 194 15.98 -11.75 1.30
C PRO A 194 15.78 -10.69 0.20
N GLU A 195 16.42 -9.52 0.35
CA GLU A 195 16.23 -8.35 -0.52
C GLU A 195 16.39 -8.57 -2.04
N PRO A 196 17.26 -9.46 -2.56
CA PRO A 196 17.37 -9.69 -4.01
C PRO A 196 16.15 -10.39 -4.65
N GLY A 197 15.13 -10.75 -3.86
CA GLY A 197 13.92 -11.41 -4.32
C GLY A 197 13.04 -10.59 -5.26
N PHE A 198 12.09 -11.29 -5.88
CA PHE A 198 11.04 -10.72 -6.71
C PHE A 198 9.77 -11.56 -6.60
N ALA A 199 8.65 -11.01 -7.05
CA ALA A 199 7.38 -11.74 -7.26
C ALA A 199 6.96 -11.65 -8.72
N MET A 200 5.95 -12.41 -9.12
CA MET A 200 5.23 -12.20 -10.37
C MET A 200 3.89 -11.55 -10.05
N GLN A 201 3.68 -10.30 -10.48
CA GLN A 201 2.37 -9.65 -10.39
C GLN A 201 1.79 -9.50 -11.79
N ARG A 202 0.55 -9.94 -11.96
CA ARG A 202 -0.16 -9.86 -13.24
C ARG A 202 -1.35 -8.94 -13.10
N VAL A 203 -1.47 -7.93 -13.96
CA VAL A 203 -2.63 -7.04 -14.03
C VAL A 203 -3.37 -7.29 -15.33
N TYR A 204 -4.63 -7.76 -15.25
CA TYR A 204 -5.39 -8.19 -16.43
C TYR A 204 -6.90 -7.99 -16.31
N THR A 205 -7.58 -7.80 -17.43
CA THR A 205 -9.06 -7.74 -17.50
C THR A 205 -9.68 -9.00 -18.05
N ASP A 206 -11.00 -9.18 -17.90
CA ASP A 206 -11.71 -10.35 -18.42
C ASP A 206 -11.46 -10.58 -19.93
N ASP A 207 -11.45 -9.49 -20.70
CA ASP A 207 -11.24 -9.48 -22.16
C ASP A 207 -9.78 -9.48 -22.60
N ARG A 208 -8.84 -9.40 -21.65
CA ARG A 208 -7.39 -9.30 -21.90
C ARG A 208 -6.95 -8.10 -22.74
N SER A 209 -7.78 -7.06 -22.82
CA SER A 209 -7.36 -5.77 -23.39
C SER A 209 -6.26 -5.10 -22.55
N LEU A 210 -6.18 -5.45 -21.27
CA LEU A 210 -5.01 -5.32 -20.42
C LEU A 210 -4.63 -6.72 -19.95
N ASP A 211 -3.36 -7.11 -20.11
CA ASP A 211 -2.81 -8.38 -19.62
C ASP A 211 -1.28 -8.28 -19.52
N GLU A 212 -0.80 -7.64 -18.46
CA GLU A 212 0.62 -7.38 -18.22
C GLU A 212 1.11 -8.20 -17.05
N CYS A 213 2.23 -8.90 -17.20
CA CYS A 213 2.87 -9.66 -16.13
C CYS A 213 4.27 -9.10 -15.88
N MET A 214 4.53 -8.71 -14.64
CA MET A 214 5.74 -7.99 -14.25
C MET A 214 6.46 -8.75 -13.15
N ALA A 215 7.78 -8.54 -13.08
CA ALA A 215 8.62 -8.96 -11.98
C ALA A 215 9.00 -7.75 -11.11
N PRO A 216 8.17 -7.33 -10.13
CA PRO A 216 8.59 -6.35 -9.13
C PRO A 216 9.70 -6.90 -8.25
N TYR A 217 10.77 -6.13 -8.12
CA TYR A 217 11.87 -6.33 -7.19
C TYR A 217 11.69 -5.44 -5.96
N ASN A 218 12.60 -5.57 -5.02
CA ASN A 218 12.58 -4.83 -3.77
C ASN A 218 12.49 -3.31 -3.97
N ARG A 219 11.51 -2.69 -3.33
CA ARG A 219 11.11 -1.28 -3.41
C ARG A 219 10.51 -0.83 -4.74
N ASP A 220 10.20 -1.73 -5.67
CA ASP A 220 9.43 -1.37 -6.87
C ASP A 220 7.95 -1.10 -6.50
N VAL A 221 7.30 -0.26 -7.32
CA VAL A 221 5.86 -0.01 -7.22
C VAL A 221 5.14 -0.54 -8.45
N VAL A 222 4.09 -1.31 -8.28
CA VAL A 222 3.14 -1.66 -9.36
C VAL A 222 1.88 -0.81 -9.21
N THR A 223 1.38 -0.28 -10.32
CA THR A 223 0.11 0.47 -10.41
C THR A 223 -0.98 -0.40 -11.05
N VAL A 224 -2.16 -0.37 -10.46
CA VAL A 224 -3.33 -1.12 -10.91
C VAL A 224 -4.44 -0.13 -11.28
N PRO A 225 -4.49 0.33 -12.54
CA PRO A 225 -5.52 1.27 -12.98
C PRO A 225 -6.88 0.59 -13.21
N ARG A 226 -6.88 -0.72 -13.50
CA ARG A 226 -8.07 -1.57 -13.68
C ARG A 226 -7.69 -3.04 -13.70
N GLY A 227 -8.69 -3.91 -13.58
CA GLY A 227 -8.56 -5.35 -13.73
C GLY A 227 -8.16 -6.09 -12.47
N TYR A 228 -8.02 -7.40 -12.64
CA TYR A 228 -7.52 -8.35 -11.65
C TYR A 228 -6.01 -8.20 -11.49
N HIS A 229 -5.52 -8.37 -10.26
CA HIS A 229 -4.12 -8.03 -9.93
C HIS A 229 -3.47 -8.98 -8.90
N PRO A 230 -3.52 -10.32 -9.10
CA PRO A 230 -2.89 -11.27 -8.17
C PRO A 230 -1.36 -11.14 -8.13
N VAL A 231 -0.80 -11.50 -6.98
CA VAL A 231 0.64 -11.58 -6.74
C VAL A 231 1.01 -13.04 -6.46
N ALA A 232 1.98 -13.57 -7.20
CA ALA A 232 2.57 -14.89 -6.97
C ALA A 232 4.01 -14.73 -6.49
N THR A 233 4.28 -15.18 -5.27
CA THR A 233 5.64 -15.14 -4.70
C THR A 233 6.51 -16.27 -5.24
N ILE A 234 7.83 -16.09 -5.14
CA ILE A 234 8.82 -17.07 -5.61
C ILE A 234 9.41 -17.79 -4.41
N ALA A 235 9.71 -19.08 -4.59
CA ALA A 235 10.29 -19.89 -3.53
C ALA A 235 11.60 -19.28 -3.00
N GLY A 236 11.74 -19.23 -1.67
CA GLY A 236 12.88 -18.63 -0.96
C GLY A 236 12.83 -17.11 -0.78
N TYR A 237 11.76 -16.42 -1.22
CA TYR A 237 11.61 -14.97 -1.06
C TYR A 237 10.24 -14.60 -0.50
N ASP A 238 10.21 -14.27 0.79
CA ASP A 238 9.02 -13.71 1.44
C ASP A 238 8.72 -12.33 0.85
N ASN A 239 7.45 -12.03 0.66
CA ASN A 239 7.00 -10.77 0.08
C ASN A 239 6.14 -9.98 1.07
N TYR A 240 6.43 -8.69 1.14
CA TYR A 240 5.58 -7.67 1.75
C TYR A 240 5.15 -6.70 0.66
N TYR A 241 3.93 -6.17 0.76
CA TYR A 241 3.58 -4.96 0.03
C TYR A 241 2.68 -4.04 0.85
N LEU A 242 2.85 -2.73 0.62
CA LEU A 242 1.98 -1.68 1.12
C LEU A 242 1.09 -1.19 -0.03
N ASN A 243 -0.23 -1.21 0.18
CA ASN A 243 -1.22 -0.71 -0.76
C ASN A 243 -1.76 0.64 -0.36
N VAL A 244 -1.99 1.48 -1.37
CA VAL A 244 -2.79 2.69 -1.26
C VAL A 244 -3.91 2.60 -2.28
N MET A 245 -5.14 2.79 -1.81
CA MET A 245 -6.32 2.91 -2.65
C MET A 245 -7.05 4.22 -2.43
N ALA A 246 -7.63 4.76 -3.49
CA ALA A 246 -8.56 5.89 -3.44
C ALA A 246 -9.43 5.92 -4.71
N GLY A 247 -10.58 6.57 -4.61
CA GLY A 247 -11.54 6.73 -5.69
C GLY A 247 -12.66 7.69 -5.31
N PRO A 248 -13.69 7.86 -6.17
CA PRO A 248 -14.79 8.79 -5.92
C PRO A 248 -15.65 8.40 -4.72
N VAL A 249 -15.65 7.11 -4.35
CA VAL A 249 -16.38 6.56 -3.21
C VAL A 249 -15.39 5.79 -2.35
N ARG A 250 -15.18 6.23 -1.11
CA ARG A 250 -14.31 5.57 -0.15
C ARG A 250 -15.01 4.37 0.49
N LEU A 251 -15.03 3.26 -0.22
CA LEU A 251 -15.61 1.98 0.21
C LEU A 251 -14.87 0.86 -0.51
N TRP A 252 -14.35 -0.14 0.19
CA TRP A 252 -13.65 -1.26 -0.46
C TRP A 252 -14.67 -2.33 -0.89
N LYS A 253 -15.21 -2.18 -2.10
CA LYS A 253 -16.17 -3.11 -2.69
C LYS A 253 -15.64 -3.63 -4.04
N PHE A 254 -15.43 -4.94 -4.13
CA PHE A 254 -14.77 -5.57 -5.27
C PHE A 254 -15.57 -6.76 -5.82
N THR A 255 -15.29 -7.11 -7.07
CA THR A 255 -15.83 -8.31 -7.74
C THR A 255 -14.74 -9.36 -7.88
N TRP A 256 -15.00 -10.61 -7.51
CA TRP A 256 -14.12 -11.75 -7.80
C TRP A 256 -14.23 -12.20 -9.26
N GLU A 257 -13.11 -12.66 -9.82
CA GLU A 257 -13.11 -13.39 -11.09
C GLU A 257 -13.88 -14.71 -10.94
N LYS A 258 -14.91 -14.90 -11.77
CA LYS A 258 -15.84 -16.04 -11.67
C LYS A 258 -15.12 -17.40 -11.67
N ASP A 259 -14.13 -17.57 -12.52
CA ASP A 259 -13.42 -18.85 -12.71
C ASP A 259 -12.54 -19.22 -11.50
N HIS A 260 -12.24 -18.26 -10.62
CA HIS A 260 -11.34 -18.45 -9.47
C HIS A 260 -12.06 -18.27 -8.13
N ALA A 261 -13.30 -17.78 -8.13
CA ALA A 261 -14.10 -17.53 -6.93
C ALA A 261 -14.31 -18.79 -6.06
N TRP A 262 -14.28 -19.99 -6.64
CA TRP A 262 -14.41 -21.26 -5.91
C TRP A 262 -13.32 -21.47 -4.84
N VAL A 263 -12.15 -20.82 -4.99
CA VAL A 263 -11.05 -20.88 -4.00
C VAL A 263 -11.43 -20.23 -2.65
N ASN A 264 -12.48 -19.40 -2.62
CA ASN A 264 -13.05 -18.88 -1.37
C ASN A 264 -13.93 -19.90 -0.62
N SER A 265 -14.27 -21.03 -1.24
CA SER A 265 -15.12 -22.06 -0.65
C SER A 265 -14.32 -23.12 0.11
N ASP A 266 -15.02 -24.00 0.83
CA ASP A 266 -14.40 -25.15 1.52
C ASP A 266 -13.83 -26.22 0.58
N GLN A 267 -13.96 -26.04 -0.75
CA GLN A 267 -13.29 -26.89 -1.75
C GLN A 267 -11.78 -26.62 -1.85
N TYR A 268 -11.29 -25.54 -1.22
CA TYR A 268 -9.88 -25.19 -1.15
C TYR A 268 -9.33 -25.30 0.30
N PRO A 269 -8.14 -25.90 0.51
CA PRO A 269 -7.25 -26.50 -0.50
C PRO A 269 -7.82 -27.80 -1.06
N ARG A 270 -7.49 -28.10 -2.32
CA ARG A 270 -7.87 -29.37 -2.95
C ARG A 270 -7.18 -30.53 -2.24
N SER A 271 -7.93 -31.59 -1.92
CA SER A 271 -7.31 -32.88 -1.57
C SER A 271 -6.55 -33.42 -2.78
N LYS A 272 -5.34 -33.92 -2.55
CA LYS A 272 -4.56 -34.65 -3.56
C LYS A 272 -5.09 -36.06 -3.72
#